data_AF-A0A6N2UMF2-F1
#
_entry.id   AF-A0A6N2UMF2-F1
#
_cell.length_a   1.000
_cell.length_b   1.000
_cell.length_c   1.000
_cell.angle_alpha   90.00
_cell.angle_beta   90.00
_cell.angle_gamma   90.00
#
_symmetry.space_group_name_H-M   'P 1'
#
loop_
_entity.id
_entity.type
_entity.pdbx_description
1 polymer ?
#
loop_
_entity_poly.entity_id
_entity_poly.type
_entity_poly.pdbx_seq_one_letter_code
_entity_poly.pdbx_strand_id
1 'polypeptide(L)'
;MTKNDMYARKELLQKINEVSFAVNDITLYLDTHPCDEKALAYYEEMSEMREKALQEYARLYGPLTIDTAKDTCSRRWEWVMQPWPWEGGC
;
A
#
# COMPACT_ATOMS: atom_id res chain seq x y z
N MET A 1 14.14 16.93 -0.58
CA MET A 1 12.93 16.61 -1.37
C MET A 1 12.33 17.91 -1.87
N THR A 2 12.12 18.02 -3.17
CA THR A 2 11.48 19.21 -3.76
C THR A 2 9.98 19.16 -3.47
N LYS A 3 9.28 20.30 -3.44
CA LYS A 3 7.83 20.34 -3.16
C LYS A 3 7.02 19.42 -4.10
N ASN A 4 7.49 19.24 -5.33
CA ASN A 4 6.90 18.35 -6.33
C ASN A 4 6.89 16.86 -5.89
N ASP A 5 7.96 16.40 -5.24
CA ASP A 5 8.07 15.03 -4.73
C ASP A 5 7.08 14.77 -3.58
N MET A 6 6.78 15.81 -2.78
CA MET A 6 5.87 15.70 -1.63
C MET A 6 4.41 15.58 -2.07
N TYR A 7 4.01 16.28 -3.13
CA TYR A 7 2.68 16.13 -3.73
C TYR A 7 2.51 14.73 -4.34
N ALA A 8 3.50 14.24 -5.10
CA ALA A 8 3.48 12.88 -5.65
C ALA A 8 3.43 11.79 -4.56
N ARG A 9 4.20 11.95 -3.48
CA ARG A 9 4.18 11.02 -2.34
C ARG A 9 2.80 10.98 -1.67
N LYS A 10 2.18 12.15 -1.46
CA LYS A 10 0.86 12.26 -0.82
C LYS A 10 -0.23 11.64 -1.70
N GLU A 11 -0.21 11.89 -3.00
CA GLU A 11 -1.17 11.33 -3.95
C GLU A 11 -1.07 9.80 -4.02
N LEU A 12 0.14 9.25 -4.08
CA LEU A 12 0.34 7.81 -4.08
C LEU A 12 -0.10 7.17 -2.76
N LEU A 13 0.17 7.82 -1.62
CA LEU A 13 -0.32 7.36 -0.32
C LEU A 13 -1.84 7.41 -0.23
N GLN A 14 -2.47 8.47 -0.76
CA GLN A 14 -3.92 8.57 -0.83
C GLN A 14 -4.51 7.45 -1.68
N LYS A 15 -3.92 7.18 -2.85
CA LYS A 15 -4.35 6.07 -3.71
C LYS A 15 -4.27 4.74 -2.98
N ILE A 16 -3.18 4.47 -2.27
CA ILE A 16 -3.01 3.27 -1.43
C ILE A 16 -4.12 3.16 -0.39
N ASN A 17 -4.48 4.27 0.28
CA ASN A 17 -5.55 4.27 1.28
C ASN A 17 -6.92 3.96 0.65
N GLU A 18 -7.25 4.58 -0.48
CA GLU A 18 -8.52 4.36 -1.18
C GLU A 18 -8.69 2.91 -1.63
N VAL A 19 -7.67 2.33 -2.27
CA VAL A 19 -7.73 0.92 -2.72
C VAL A 19 -7.66 -0.05 -1.54
N SER A 20 -6.95 0.28 -0.46
CA SER A 20 -6.94 -0.53 0.77
C SER A 20 -8.31 -0.55 1.44
N PHE A 21 -9.02 0.58 1.44
CA PHE A 21 -10.39 0.65 1.94
C PHE A 21 -11.32 -0.22 1.08
N ALA A 22 -11.23 -0.12 -0.25
CA ALA A 22 -12.05 -0.93 -1.15
C ALA A 22 -11.82 -2.44 -0.96
N VAL A 23 -10.56 -2.88 -0.78
CA VAL A 23 -10.24 -4.28 -0.47
C VAL A 23 -10.86 -4.71 0.87
N ASN A 24 -10.74 -3.90 1.92
CA ASN A 24 -11.34 -4.23 3.22
C ASN A 24 -12.87 -4.33 3.15
N ASP A 25 -13.51 -3.38 2.46
CA ASP A 25 -14.97 -3.32 2.32
C ASP A 25 -15.52 -4.53 1.56
N ILE A 26 -14.92 -4.88 0.41
CA ILE A 26 -15.36 -6.05 -0.35
C ILE A 26 -15.05 -7.37 0.37
N THR A 27 -13.95 -7.44 1.13
CA THR A 27 -13.64 -8.61 1.96
C THR A 27 -14.75 -8.85 2.99
N LEU A 28 -15.19 -7.79 3.69
CA LEU A 28 -16.28 -7.88 4.65
C LEU A 28 -17.61 -8.30 3.99
N TYR A 29 -17.87 -7.85 2.77
CA TYR A 29 -19.04 -8.32 2.00
C TYR A 29 -18.95 -9.82 1.70
N LEU A 30 -17.78 -10.28 1.21
CA LEU A 30 -17.53 -11.68 0.84
C LEU A 30 -17.61 -12.64 2.03
N ASP A 31 -17.35 -12.20 3.26
CA ASP A 31 -17.55 -13.01 4.48
C ASP A 31 -19.00 -13.55 4.58
N THR A 32 -19.96 -12.83 3.99
CA THR A 32 -21.38 -13.23 3.97
C THR A 32 -21.87 -13.74 2.61
N HIS A 33 -21.12 -13.47 1.53
CA HIS A 33 -21.45 -13.85 0.15
C HIS A 33 -20.25 -14.50 -0.57
N PRO A 34 -19.72 -15.64 -0.09
CA PRO A 34 -18.42 -16.17 -0.55
C PRO A 34 -18.42 -16.67 -1.99
N CYS A 35 -19.59 -16.90 -2.59
CA CYS A 35 -19.73 -17.40 -3.96
C CYS A 35 -20.15 -16.30 -4.96
N ASP A 36 -20.19 -15.03 -4.57
CA ASP A 36 -20.52 -13.94 -5.49
C ASP A 36 -19.32 -13.67 -6.42
N GLU A 37 -19.43 -14.16 -7.66
CA GLU A 37 -18.38 -14.05 -8.69
C GLU A 37 -18.01 -12.59 -9.01
N LYS A 38 -18.95 -11.65 -8.91
CA LYS A 38 -18.67 -10.24 -9.18
C LYS A 38 -17.88 -9.61 -8.04
N ALA A 39 -18.24 -9.94 -6.80
CA ALA A 39 -17.50 -9.49 -5.63
C ALA A 39 -16.08 -10.05 -5.59
N LEU A 40 -15.91 -11.32 -5.97
CA LEU A 40 -14.59 -11.96 -6.10
C LEU A 40 -13.73 -11.29 -7.18
N ALA A 41 -14.28 -11.05 -8.36
CA ALA A 41 -13.56 -10.35 -9.44
C ALA A 41 -13.16 -8.92 -9.03
N TYR A 42 -14.03 -8.19 -8.33
CA TYR A 42 -13.73 -6.86 -7.81
C TYR A 42 -12.63 -6.89 -6.74
N TYR A 43 -12.65 -7.89 -5.85
CA TYR A 43 -11.59 -8.10 -4.86
C TYR A 43 -10.24 -8.32 -5.54
N GLU A 44 -10.17 -9.18 -6.55
CA GLU A 44 -8.93 -9.44 -7.32
C GLU A 44 -8.40 -8.14 -7.96
N GLU A 45 -9.27 -7.39 -8.65
CA GLU A 45 -8.89 -6.12 -9.30
C GLU A 45 -8.34 -5.09 -8.30
N MET A 46 -9.03 -4.88 -7.18
CA MET A 46 -8.60 -3.92 -6.16
C MET A 46 -7.35 -4.37 -5.43
N SER A 47 -7.20 -5.68 -5.19
CA SER A 47 -6.01 -6.25 -4.56
C SER A 47 -4.76 -6.08 -5.43
N GLU A 48 -4.88 -6.33 -6.74
CA GLU A 48 -3.79 -6.05 -7.68
C GLU A 48 -3.43 -4.56 -7.73
N MET A 49 -4.43 -3.67 -7.75
CA MET A 49 -4.21 -2.23 -7.78
C MET A 49 -3.49 -1.77 -6.52
N ARG A 50 -3.87 -2.33 -5.36
CA ARG A 50 -3.21 -2.09 -4.07
C ARG A 50 -1.77 -2.54 -4.07
N GLU A 51 -1.49 -3.75 -4.56
CA GLU A 51 -0.13 -4.28 -4.63
C GLU A 51 0.77 -3.40 -5.50
N LYS A 52 0.31 -3.05 -6.72
CA LYS A 52 1.05 -2.17 -7.65
C LYS A 52 1.35 -0.81 -7.02
N ALA A 53 0.38 -0.21 -6.32
CA ALA A 53 0.58 1.08 -5.65
C ALA A 53 1.58 1.00 -4.49
N LEU A 54 1.53 -0.08 -3.69
CA LEU A 54 2.49 -0.30 -2.59
C LEU A 54 3.91 -0.54 -3.10
N GLN A 55 4.08 -1.34 -4.16
CA GLN A 55 5.37 -1.59 -4.80
C GLN A 55 5.98 -0.28 -5.34
N GLU A 56 5.18 0.54 -6.03
CA GLU A 56 5.65 1.82 -6.55
C GLU A 56 6.04 2.78 -5.43
N TYR A 57 5.28 2.81 -4.33
CA TYR A 57 5.64 3.60 -3.16
C TYR A 57 6.94 3.11 -2.54
N ALA A 58 7.11 1.79 -2.38
CA ALA A 58 8.31 1.20 -1.83
C ALA A 58 9.56 1.55 -2.66
N ARG A 59 9.43 1.48 -3.99
CA ARG A 59 10.50 1.83 -4.94
C ARG A 59 10.93 3.29 -4.83
N LEU A 60 9.99 4.21 -4.62
CA LEU A 60 10.25 5.66 -4.62
C LEU A 60 10.60 6.22 -3.23
N TYR A 61 9.97 5.71 -2.18
CA TYR A 61 9.96 6.34 -0.85
C TYR A 61 10.34 5.38 0.29
N GLY A 62 10.57 4.10 -0.01
CA GLY A 62 10.78 3.06 0.99
C GLY A 62 9.47 2.36 1.37
N PRO A 63 9.57 1.14 1.92
CA PRO A 63 8.42 0.25 2.11
C PRO A 63 7.50 0.75 3.22
N LEU A 64 6.19 0.69 2.99
CA LEU A 64 5.17 0.94 4.03
C LEU A 64 4.77 -0.35 4.77
N THR A 65 4.99 -1.50 4.15
CA THR A 65 4.71 -2.81 4.73
C THR A 65 5.92 -3.72 4.56
N ILE A 66 6.03 -4.72 5.43
CA ILE A 66 7.12 -5.71 5.37
C ILE A 66 7.17 -6.44 4.02
N ASP A 67 6.00 -6.68 3.40
CA ASP A 67 5.88 -7.43 2.15
C ASP A 67 6.55 -6.72 0.97
N THR A 68 6.64 -5.39 1.02
CA THR A 68 7.26 -4.57 -0.03
C THR A 68 8.71 -4.19 0.28
N ALA A 69 9.29 -4.68 1.38
CA ALA A 69 10.68 -4.39 1.74
C ALA A 69 11.68 -4.90 0.68
N LYS A 70 11.31 -5.96 -0.04
CA LYS A 70 12.09 -6.52 -1.15
C LYS A 70 12.04 -5.68 -2.44
N ASP A 71 11.04 -4.80 -2.57
CA ASP A 71 10.77 -4.07 -3.82
C ASP A 71 11.54 -2.73 -3.89
N THR A 72 12.45 -2.52 -2.94
CA THR A 72 13.31 -1.34 -2.92
C THR A 72 14.52 -1.55 -3.84
N CYS A 73 14.98 -0.47 -4.51
CA CYS A 73 16.19 -0.53 -5.34
C CYS A 73 17.50 -0.55 -4.52
N SER A 74 17.41 -0.73 -3.21
CA SER A 74 18.54 -0.65 -2.28
C SER A 74 19.10 -2.04 -1.98
N ARG A 75 20.41 -2.13 -1.72
CA ARG A 75 21.05 -3.35 -1.19
C ARG A 75 20.97 -3.44 0.35
N ARG A 76 20.18 -2.56 0.98
CA ARG A 76 20.01 -2.46 2.44
C ARG A 76 18.59 -2.88 2.83
N TRP A 77 18.43 -3.28 4.09
CA TRP A 77 17.12 -3.58 4.66
C TRP A 77 16.37 -2.29 4.98
N GLU A 78 15.76 -1.67 3.97
CA GLU A 78 15.13 -0.34 4.07
C GLU A 78 13.95 -0.29 5.04
N TRP A 79 13.35 -1.44 5.41
CA TRP A 79 12.28 -1.52 6.39
C TRP A 79 12.65 -0.88 7.73
N VAL A 80 13.88 -1.11 8.22
CA VAL A 80 14.34 -0.55 9.51
C VAL A 80 14.91 0.86 9.38
N MET A 81 15.04 1.38 8.15
CA MET A 81 15.65 2.68 7.87
C MET A 81 14.61 3.80 7.79
N GLN A 82 13.32 3.47 7.77
CA GLN A 82 12.24 4.45 7.87
C GLN A 82 12.02 4.85 9.32
N PRO A 83 11.65 6.12 9.59
CA PRO A 83 11.32 6.56 10.93
C PRO A 83 10.14 5.76 11.46
N TRP A 84 10.34 5.10 12.59
CA TRP A 84 9.28 4.28 13.17
C TRP A 84 8.19 5.18 13.75
N PRO A 85 6.92 4.75 13.75
CA PRO A 85 5.82 5.56 14.29
C PRO A 85 6.03 6.00 15.76
N TRP A 86 6.87 5.30 16.53
CA TRP A 86 7.19 5.59 17.93
C TRP A 86 8.50 6.36 18.14
N GLU A 87 9.30 6.63 17.10
CA GLU A 87 10.57 7.37 17.25
C GLU A 87 10.39 8.89 17.40
N GLY A 88 9.18 9.42 17.15
CA GLY A 88 8.87 10.86 17.22
C GLY A 88 8.19 11.34 18.50
N GLY A 89 8.07 10.47 19.52
CA GLY A 89 7.39 10.78 20.78
C GLY A 89 8.35 10.98 21.94
N CYS A 90 8.99 12.16 22.00
CA CYS A 90 9.65 12.68 23.21
C CYS A 90 9.41 14.20 23.29
#